data_AF-K5ZVJ4-F1
#
_entry.id   AF-K5ZVJ4-F1
#
_cell.length_a   1.000
_cell.length_b   1.000
_cell.length_c   1.000
_cell.angle_alpha   90.00
_cell.angle_beta   90.00
_cell.angle_gamma   90.00
#
_symmetry.space_group_name_H-M   'P 1'
#
loop_
_entity.id
_entity.type
_entity.pdbx_description
1 polymer ?
#
loop_
_entity_poly.entity_id
_entity_poly.type
_entity_poly.pdbx_seq_one_letter_code
_entity_poly.pdbx_strand_id
1 'polypeptide(L)' 'MKELKDRYIRFDWAIKRLLRQKANFGVLEGFLTVFLGEKITIVELLESEGNQLYEDDKFNRVYAEALNDKGEIIIVKI' A
#
# COMPACT_ATOMS: atom_id res chain seq x y z
N MET A 1 -12.98 -28.98 -0.07
CA MET A 1 -12.61 -27.76 -0.83
C MET A 1 -11.16 -27.46 -0.54
N LYS A 2 -10.28 -27.38 -1.55
CA LYS A 2 -8.89 -26.94 -1.35
C LYS A 2 -8.95 -25.48 -0.87
N GLU A 3 -8.57 -25.24 0.38
CA GLU A 3 -8.25 -23.89 0.84
C GLU A 3 -7.26 -23.29 -0.16
N LEU A 4 -7.63 -22.17 -0.77
CA LEU A 4 -6.71 -21.37 -1.59
C LEU A 4 -5.71 -20.70 -0.64
N LYS A 5 -4.82 -21.51 -0.07
CA LYS A 5 -3.71 -21.05 0.77
C LYS A 5 -2.77 -20.26 -0.14
N ASP A 6 -2.67 -18.97 0.13
CA ASP A 6 -1.68 -18.03 -0.42
C ASP A 6 -1.78 -17.74 -1.93
N ARG A 7 -2.93 -17.22 -2.38
CA ARG A 7 -3.00 -16.44 -3.64
C ARG A 7 -2.97 -14.94 -3.36
N TYR A 8 -1.83 -14.43 -2.88
CA TYR A 8 -1.59 -12.99 -2.83
C TYR A 8 -0.50 -12.61 -3.82
N ILE A 9 -0.73 -11.54 -4.58
CA ILE A 9 0.27 -10.95 -5.45
C ILE A 9 1.08 -9.98 -4.57
N ARG A 10 2.37 -10.25 -4.38
CA ARG A 10 3.25 -9.28 -3.70
C ARG A 10 3.70 -8.23 -4.70
N PHE A 11 3.30 -6.99 -4.44
CA PHE A 11 3.67 -5.80 -5.19
C PHE A 11 4.79 -5.00 -4.50
N ASP A 12 5.50 -5.64 -3.58
CA ASP A 12 6.46 -5.09 -2.64
C ASP A 12 7.61 -4.35 -3.32
N TRP A 13 8.12 -4.77 -4.47
CA TRP A 13 9.26 -4.06 -5.09
C TRP A 13 8.83 -2.89 -6.00
N ALA A 14 7.87 -3.13 -6.90
CA ALA A 14 7.44 -2.13 -7.87
C ALA A 14 6.67 -0.97 -7.20
N ILE A 15 5.77 -1.26 -6.27
CA ILE A 15 5.00 -0.23 -5.57
C ILE A 15 5.90 0.57 -4.63
N LYS A 16 6.87 -0.03 -3.93
CA LYS A 16 7.83 0.75 -3.09
C LYS A 16 8.63 1.75 -3.92
N ARG A 17 9.06 1.37 -5.12
CA ARG A 17 9.79 2.28 -6.02
C ARG A 17 8.89 3.33 -6.63
N LEU A 18 7.65 2.98 -6.95
CA LEU A 18 6.64 3.88 -7.51
C LEU A 18 6.19 4.91 -6.46
N LEU A 19 5.87 4.49 -5.24
CA LEU A 19 5.40 5.36 -4.14
C LEU A 19 6.47 6.25 -3.53
N ARG A 20 7.73 6.16 -3.95
CA ARG A 20 8.80 7.06 -3.52
C ARG A 20 8.51 8.53 -3.82
N GLN A 21 7.59 8.81 -4.76
CA GLN A 21 7.11 10.15 -5.06
C GLN A 21 5.61 10.25 -4.76
N LYS A 22 5.22 11.30 -4.04
CA LYS A 22 3.81 11.59 -3.68
C LYS A 22 2.89 11.70 -4.91
N ALA A 23 3.44 12.12 -6.05
CA ALA A 23 2.74 12.18 -7.34
C ALA A 23 2.24 10.81 -7.84
N ASN A 24 2.84 9.71 -7.36
CA ASN A 24 2.48 8.36 -7.79
C ASN A 24 1.43 7.70 -6.87
N PHE A 25 0.93 8.40 -5.85
CA PHE A 25 -0.13 7.88 -4.97
C PHE A 25 -1.42 7.66 -5.75
N GLY A 26 -1.71 8.52 -6.74
CA GLY A 26 -2.87 8.34 -7.61
C GLY A 26 -2.87 7.01 -8.38
N VAL A 27 -1.70 6.42 -8.64
CA VAL A 27 -1.61 5.08 -9.24
C VAL A 27 -2.07 4.01 -8.25
N LEU A 28 -1.69 4.12 -6.97
CA LEU A 28 -2.13 3.20 -5.94
C LEU A 28 -3.62 3.38 -5.61
N GLU A 29 -4.11 4.61 -5.52
CA GLU A 29 -5.54 4.91 -5.37
C GLU A 29 -6.37 4.32 -6.52
N GLY A 30 -5.93 4.55 -7.76
CA GLY A 30 -6.58 4.00 -8.95
C GLY A 30 -6.58 2.47 -8.96
N PHE A 31 -5.44 1.86 -8.62
CA PHE A 31 -5.33 0.41 -8.49
C PHE A 31 -6.29 -0.15 -7.43
N LEU A 32 -6.27 0.42 -6.22
CA LEU A 32 -7.14 -0.03 -5.12
C LEU A 32 -8.62 0.20 -5.44
N THR A 33 -8.95 1.31 -6.10
CA THR A 33 -10.32 1.62 -6.54
C THR A 33 -10.85 0.56 -7.50
N VAL A 34 -10.05 0.19 -8.51
CA VAL A 34 -10.43 -0.86 -9.45
C VAL A 34 -10.47 -2.23 -8.78
N PHE A 35 -9.54 -2.52 -7.88
CA PHE A 35 -9.43 -3.81 -7.21
C PHE A 35 -10.56 -4.07 -6.22
N LEU A 36 -10.95 -3.06 -5.43
CA LEU A 36 -12.02 -3.18 -4.43
C LEU A 36 -13.40 -2.83 -4.98
N GLY A 37 -13.48 -2.19 -6.15
CA GLY A 37 -14.74 -1.80 -6.79
C GLY A 37 -15.43 -0.62 -6.11
N GLU A 38 -14.73 0.10 -5.22
CA GLU A 38 -15.20 1.30 -4.54
C GLU A 38 -14.10 2.37 -4.56
N LYS A 39 -14.46 3.65 -4.50
CA LYS A 39 -13.46 4.72 -4.58
C LYS A 39 -12.56 4.71 -3.34
N ILE A 40 -11.25 4.60 -3.54
CA ILE A 40 -10.25 4.64 -2.48
C ILE A 40 -9.42 5.91 -2.59
N THR A 41 -9.26 6.61 -1.47
CA THR A 41 -8.42 7.81 -1.35
C THR A 41 -7.38 7.59 -0.25
N ILE A 42 -6.10 7.74 -0.56
CA ILE A 42 -5.01 7.63 0.42
C ILE A 42 -4.95 8.93 1.21
N VAL A 43 -5.00 8.81 2.54
CA VAL A 43 -4.94 9.93 3.48
C VAL A 43 -3.50 10.19 3.88
N GLU A 44 -2.79 9.16 4.29
CA GLU A 44 -1.43 9.26 4.81
C GLU A 44 -0.62 7.98 4.57
N LEU A 45 0.70 8.13 4.43
CA LEU A 45 1.63 7.00 4.52
C LEU A 45 2.26 7.00 5.91
N LEU A 46 2.10 5.90 6.62
CA LEU A 46 2.70 5.63 7.92
C LEU A 46 3.97 4.80 7.70
N GLU A 47 5.12 5.42 7.94
CA GLU A 47 6.42 4.74 7.91
C GLU A 47 6.62 3.98 9.22
N SER A 48 6.95 2.67 9.16
CA SER A 48 7.29 1.92 10.38
C SER A 48 8.76 2.14 10.72
N GLU A 49 9.03 2.87 11.80
CA GLU A 49 10.38 3.01 12.35
C GLU A 49 10.95 1.65 12.76
N GLY A 50 12.11 1.29 12.23
CA GLY A 50 12.81 0.07 12.59
C GLY A 50 14.22 0.01 12.01
N ASN A 51 15.16 0.64 12.73
CA ASN A 51 16.63 0.52 12.67
C ASN A 51 17.26 0.08 11.34
N GLN A 52 17.86 1.05 10.64
CA GLN A 52 18.42 0.88 9.30
C GLN A 52 19.94 1.07 9.37
N LEU A 53 20.67 -0.03 9.21
CA LEU A 53 22.14 -0.02 9.12
C LEU A 53 22.64 0.18 7.68
N TYR A 54 21.76 0.11 6.67
CA TYR A 54 22.11 0.22 5.25
C TYR A 54 21.10 1.08 4.46
N GLU A 55 21.57 1.83 3.45
CA GLU A 55 20.75 2.75 2.64
C GLU A 55 19.60 2.06 1.88
N ASP A 56 19.72 0.76 1.60
CA ASP A 56 18.68 -0.04 0.93
C ASP A 56 17.62 -0.60 1.90
N ASP A 57 17.91 -0.66 3.20
CA ASP A 57 16.97 -1.10 4.25
C ASP A 57 16.02 0.03 4.70
N LYS A 58 16.18 1.23 4.12
CA LYS A 58 15.53 2.47 4.56
C LYS A 58 13.99 2.51 4.44
N PHE A 59 13.38 1.48 3.86
CA PHE A 59 11.97 1.45 3.47
C PHE A 59 11.25 0.17 3.92
N ASN A 60 11.59 -0.29 5.12
CA ASN A 60 10.98 -1.48 5.72
C ASN A 60 9.56 -1.17 6.22
N ARG A 61 8.58 -1.52 5.39
CA ARG A 61 7.12 -1.53 5.63
C ARG A 61 6.51 -0.14 5.72
N VAL A 62 5.81 0.22 4.64
CA VAL A 62 4.96 1.40 4.58
C VAL A 62 3.54 0.93 4.72
N TYR A 63 2.82 1.48 5.69
CA TYR A 63 1.37 1.35 5.74
C TYR A 63 0.78 2.59 5.08
N ALA A 64 -0.29 2.44 4.30
CA ALA A 64 -1.09 3.54 3.82
C ALA A 64 -2.43 3.50 4.55
N GLU A 65 -2.78 4.61 5.19
CA GLU A 65 -4.13 4.85 5.66
C GLU A 65 -4.94 5.41 4.49
N ALA A 66 -6.06 4.77 4.18
CA ALA A 66 -6.94 5.16 3.09
C ALA A 66 -8.41 5.17 3.55
N LEU A 67 -9.24 5.93 2.85
CA LEU A 67 -10.68 5.99 3.05
C LEU A 67 -11.40 5.44 1.82
N ASN A 68 -12.47 4.68 2.05
CA ASN A 68 -13.42 4.36 0.99
C ASN A 68 -14.52 5.42 0.86
N ASP A 69 -15.42 5.22 -0.10
CA ASP A 69 -16.55 6.11 -0.37
C ASP A 69 -17.62 6.16 0.74
N LYS A 70 -17.58 5.22 1.68
CA LYS A 70 -18.43 5.18 2.89
C LYS A 70 -17.79 5.88 4.09
N GLY A 71 -16.55 6.36 3.95
CA GLY A 71 -15.79 6.97 5.04
C GLY A 71 -15.18 5.96 6.02
N GLU A 72 -15.09 4.68 5.63
CA GLU A 72 -14.43 3.65 6.41
C GLU A 72 -12.92 3.70 6.20
N ILE A 73 -12.15 3.48 7.26
CA ILE A 73 -10.68 3.46 7.22
C ILE A 73 -10.20 2.09 6.77
N ILE A 74 -9.32 2.09 5.78
CA ILE A 74 -8.64 0.91 5.22
C ILE A 74 -7.14 1.08 5.45
N ILE A 75 -6.52 0.07 6.04
CA ILE A 75 -5.06 0.01 6.20
C ILE A 75 -4.48 -0.89 5.12
N VAL A 76 -3.68 -0.30 4.24
CA VAL A 76 -2.98 -1.02 3.16
C VAL A 76 -1.53 -1.22 3.58
N LYS A 77 -1.06 -2.46 3.54
CA LYS A 77 0.33 -2.81 3.86
C LYS A 77 1.14 -3.02 2.58
N ILE A 78 2.26 -2.30 2.45
CA ILE A 78 3.13 -2.27 1.27
C ILE A 78 4.55 -2.74 1.61
#